data_AF-A0A946EN45-F1
#
_entry.id   AF-A0A946EN45-F1
#
_cell.length_a   1.000
_cell.length_b   1.000
_cell.length_c   1.000
_cell.angle_alpha   90.00
_cell.angle_beta   90.00
_cell.angle_gamma   90.00
#
_symmetry.space_group_name_H-M   'P 1'
#
loop_
_entity.id
_entity.type
_entity.pdbx_description
1 polymer ?
#
loop_
_entity_poly.entity_id
_entity_poly.type
_entity_poly.pdbx_seq_one_letter_code
_entity_poly.pdbx_strand_id
1 'polypeptide(L)'
;MENRSEKSGYRSGSILFLLAKQGLLLLLVIAPLVVEGQTLQPRVGEPIEGLTASQLDRFLAGKVEFQRTFTAETGLGPGFNQDSCASCHSLPIGGSGSIKVTRFGSADKGEPFDPLASEGGSLLQANAISDDCLESVPVDATIVIERTTPSILGAGLIEAIPQADLLALQSNGGVAHMVGLLEDPMAPLTVGRFGWKAQVATLLSFSGDATLNEMGITNSIVGTENAPNGDANLLAQCDLVADPEEPLVDGILFVERITDFQRYLAPPPQTPRSGMSGETLFNSIGCASCHNPEYISGTAPEAALSGITFRPYSDFLLHDMAGLGDGIVQGDALDYEMKTPPLWGLRIRGEFLHDGRVQVQTFQQGIDDAVAWHFGEGSTASFNYSQLTPTEQAQVGAFLASLGRAEFDMSGDGYIGSADLAGFINCWTGDAPGSFDADSPCAVSDLDADGDVDAADLAALETAYLDPLEDCDSNGVWDLEQILLMGGDANGDGILDSCPEVSFRRGDSNADGAVDIGDPVLSLGILFSGSTAATCADSTDANDDGTFDISDPVFELTFLFSGGAAMPAPGLDCGPDPTTDGLDCASYSSCP
;
A
#
# COMPACT_ATOMS: atom_id res chain seq x y z
N MET A 1 24.28 -65.25 -15.95
CA MET A 1 23.86 -66.35 -15.06
C MET A 1 22.69 -65.78 -14.25
N GLU A 2 21.46 -65.88 -14.73
CA GLU A 2 20.59 -67.08 -14.69
C GLU A 2 20.29 -67.53 -13.25
N ASN A 3 19.04 -67.78 -12.83
CA ASN A 3 17.77 -67.80 -13.58
C ASN A 3 16.55 -67.51 -12.66
N ARG A 4 15.36 -67.50 -13.29
CA ARG A 4 13.97 -67.43 -12.76
C ARG A 4 13.71 -68.46 -11.62
N SER A 5 12.56 -68.51 -10.90
CA SER A 5 11.18 -68.29 -11.37
C SER A 5 10.10 -68.35 -10.26
N GLU A 6 8.95 -67.67 -10.47
CA GLU A 6 7.57 -68.13 -10.13
C GLU A 6 7.22 -68.35 -8.62
N LYS A 7 5.98 -68.49 -8.09
CA LYS A 7 4.53 -68.28 -8.41
C LYS A 7 3.78 -68.50 -7.05
N SER A 8 2.51 -68.16 -6.78
CA SER A 8 1.45 -67.28 -7.33
C SER A 8 0.23 -67.36 -6.37
N GLY A 9 -0.57 -66.30 -6.20
CA GLY A 9 -1.81 -66.39 -5.40
C GLY A 9 -2.57 -65.06 -5.20
N TYR A 10 -3.85 -65.02 -5.57
CA TYR A 10 -4.71 -63.83 -5.64
C TYR A 10 -5.96 -63.99 -4.74
N ARG A 11 -6.58 -62.86 -4.35
CA ARG A 11 -7.89 -62.72 -3.63
C ARG A 11 -7.85 -63.05 -2.13
N SER A 12 -8.65 -62.43 -1.25
CA SER A 12 -9.73 -61.43 -1.43
C SER A 12 -9.83 -60.50 -0.21
N GLY A 13 -10.47 -59.32 -0.37
CA GLY A 13 -10.54 -58.24 0.63
C GLY A 13 -11.29 -58.54 1.96
N SER A 14 -11.64 -57.53 2.77
CA SER A 14 -11.79 -56.09 2.49
C SER A 14 -11.77 -55.26 3.80
N ILE A 15 -11.96 -53.93 3.68
CA ILE A 15 -12.56 -52.97 4.65
C ILE A 15 -11.62 -51.94 5.31
N LEU A 16 -12.09 -50.67 5.24
CA LEU A 16 -11.64 -49.43 5.89
C LEU A 16 -10.31 -48.79 5.47
N PHE A 17 -10.38 -47.97 4.42
CA PHE A 17 -9.57 -46.75 4.31
C PHE A 17 -10.29 -45.60 5.04
N LEU A 18 -9.61 -44.93 5.97
CA LEU A 18 -9.91 -43.53 6.29
C LEU A 18 -9.08 -42.65 5.34
N LEU A 19 -9.73 -41.65 4.75
CA LEU A 19 -9.08 -40.63 3.94
C LEU A 19 -8.41 -39.60 4.86
N ALA A 20 -7.09 -39.50 4.80
CA ALA A 20 -6.37 -38.29 5.21
C ALA A 20 -6.01 -37.51 3.95
N LYS A 21 -6.65 -36.36 3.73
CA LYS A 21 -6.20 -35.38 2.72
C LYS A 21 -4.86 -34.81 3.19
N GLN A 22 -3.80 -35.04 2.43
CA GLN A 22 -2.62 -34.16 2.46
C GLN A 22 -2.70 -33.30 1.19
N GLY A 23 -3.00 -32.01 1.38
CA GLY A 23 -2.84 -31.03 0.32
C GLY A 23 -1.35 -30.81 0.10
N LEU A 24 -0.86 -31.15 -1.09
CA LEU A 24 0.49 -30.78 -1.51
C LEU A 24 0.42 -29.32 -1.96
N LEU A 25 0.86 -28.41 -1.10
CA LEU A 25 1.00 -27.00 -1.46
C LEU A 25 2.12 -26.89 -2.50
N LEU A 26 1.78 -26.50 -3.73
CA LEU A 26 2.76 -26.30 -4.78
C LEU A 26 3.47 -24.97 -4.52
N LEU A 27 4.70 -25.02 -4.00
CA LEU A 27 5.57 -23.85 -3.92
C LEU A 27 5.99 -23.46 -5.34
N LEU A 28 5.31 -22.47 -5.90
CA LEU A 28 5.77 -21.72 -7.06
C LEU A 28 7.02 -20.94 -6.65
N VAL A 29 8.18 -21.42 -7.07
CA VAL A 29 9.42 -20.67 -7.00
C VAL A 29 9.36 -19.63 -8.13
N ILE A 30 8.99 -18.39 -7.78
CA ILE A 30 9.15 -17.26 -8.68
C ILE A 30 10.66 -17.00 -8.80
N ALA A 31 11.26 -17.57 -9.85
CA ALA A 31 12.53 -17.07 -10.35
C ALA A 31 12.23 -15.84 -11.22
N PRO A 32 13.01 -14.75 -11.14
CA PRO A 32 12.82 -13.63 -12.03
C PRO A 32 13.06 -14.10 -13.47
N LEU A 33 11.99 -14.10 -14.27
CA LEU A 33 12.06 -14.23 -15.71
C LEU A 33 12.64 -12.91 -16.23
N VAL A 34 13.85 -12.97 -16.78
CA VAL A 34 14.49 -11.82 -17.40
C VAL A 34 13.87 -11.65 -18.79
N VAL A 35 12.78 -10.87 -18.86
CA VAL A 35 12.39 -10.14 -20.06
C VAL A 35 13.48 -9.09 -20.35
N GLU A 36 13.59 -8.64 -21.60
CA GLU A 36 14.72 -7.83 -22.06
C GLU A 36 14.75 -6.44 -21.38
N GLY A 37 15.60 -6.25 -20.37
CA GLY A 37 16.06 -4.91 -19.96
C GLY A 37 15.70 -4.44 -18.54
N GLN A 38 14.50 -4.72 -18.03
CA GLN A 38 14.06 -4.28 -16.69
C GLN A 38 13.31 -5.41 -15.93
N THR A 39 13.56 -5.55 -14.63
CA THR A 39 12.70 -6.31 -13.71
C THR A 39 11.63 -5.39 -13.13
N LEU A 40 10.40 -5.88 -12.93
CA LEU A 40 9.31 -5.16 -12.23
C LEU A 40 9.76 -4.68 -10.84
N GLN A 41 9.27 -3.52 -10.39
CA GLN A 41 9.50 -3.13 -9.00
C GLN A 41 8.58 -3.95 -8.06
N PRO A 42 9.04 -4.33 -6.85
CA PRO A 42 8.15 -4.86 -5.83
C PRO A 42 7.01 -3.89 -5.52
N ARG A 43 5.80 -4.41 -5.39
CA ARG A 43 4.62 -3.58 -5.09
C ARG A 43 4.61 -3.18 -3.62
N VAL A 44 3.78 -2.19 -3.30
CA VAL A 44 3.68 -1.69 -1.93
C VAL A 44 3.26 -2.81 -0.97
N GLY A 45 4.05 -3.10 0.05
CA GLY A 45 3.78 -4.16 1.03
C GLY A 45 4.38 -5.54 0.70
N GLU A 46 5.11 -5.65 -0.42
CA GLU A 46 5.90 -6.82 -0.80
C GLU A 46 7.33 -6.79 -0.20
N PRO A 47 8.04 -7.93 -0.14
CA PRO A 47 9.43 -7.95 0.26
C PRO A 47 10.33 -7.34 -0.82
N ILE A 48 11.48 -6.80 -0.43
CA ILE A 48 12.53 -6.37 -1.35
C ILE A 48 13.04 -7.54 -2.21
N GLU A 49 13.52 -7.26 -3.41
CA GLU A 49 14.08 -8.29 -4.30
C GLU A 49 15.33 -8.96 -3.71
N GLY A 50 15.65 -10.16 -4.22
CA GLY A 50 16.93 -10.83 -3.94
C GLY A 50 17.05 -11.50 -2.58
N LEU A 51 15.98 -11.57 -1.77
CA LEU A 51 15.97 -12.34 -0.53
C LEU A 51 16.27 -13.83 -0.78
N THR A 52 17.09 -14.42 0.10
CA THR A 52 17.17 -15.87 0.20
C THR A 52 15.87 -16.45 0.76
N ALA A 53 15.59 -17.74 0.50
CA ALA A 53 14.40 -18.41 1.05
C ALA A 53 14.27 -18.24 2.57
N SER A 54 15.38 -18.30 3.32
CA SER A 54 15.38 -18.09 4.78
C SER A 54 15.14 -16.64 5.22
N GLN A 55 15.34 -15.64 4.34
CA GLN A 55 14.96 -14.25 4.61
C GLN A 55 13.49 -14.02 4.25
N LEU A 56 13.01 -14.62 3.15
CA LEU A 56 11.60 -14.60 2.79
C LEU A 56 10.72 -15.27 3.86
N ASP A 57 11.15 -16.42 4.40
CA ASP A 57 10.48 -17.09 5.53
C ASP A 57 10.41 -16.19 6.77
N ARG A 58 11.47 -15.42 7.07
CA ARG A 58 11.50 -14.44 8.17
C ARG A 58 10.57 -13.25 7.91
N PHE A 59 10.55 -12.70 6.70
CA PHE A 59 9.60 -11.65 6.30
C PHE A 59 8.15 -12.11 6.46
N LEU A 60 7.80 -13.30 5.94
CA LEU A 60 6.44 -13.84 6.00
C LEU A 60 6.01 -14.13 7.44
N ALA A 61 6.88 -14.75 8.25
CA ALA A 61 6.57 -15.00 9.66
C ALA A 61 6.52 -13.71 10.50
N GLY A 62 7.34 -12.72 10.17
CA GLY A 62 7.29 -11.38 10.75
C GLY A 62 6.00 -10.64 10.42
N LYS A 63 5.51 -10.75 9.16
CA LYS A 63 4.23 -10.17 8.71
C LYS A 63 3.05 -10.74 9.50
N VAL A 64 3.07 -12.04 9.81
CA VAL A 64 2.04 -12.70 10.64
C VAL A 64 2.02 -12.11 12.06
N GLU A 65 3.16 -11.96 12.73
CA GLU A 65 3.19 -11.32 14.06
C GLU A 65 2.88 -9.81 13.98
N PHE A 66 3.26 -9.10 12.91
CA PHE A 66 2.91 -7.68 12.72
C PHE A 66 1.40 -7.46 12.58
N GLN A 67 0.68 -8.45 12.03
CA GLN A 67 -0.78 -8.48 11.91
C GLN A 67 -1.49 -9.13 13.12
N ARG A 68 -0.75 -9.49 14.17
CA ARG A 68 -1.32 -10.09 15.38
C ARG A 68 -2.14 -9.07 16.16
N THR A 69 -3.33 -9.47 16.56
CA THR A 69 -4.14 -8.78 17.58
C THR A 69 -3.79 -9.35 18.96
N PHE A 70 -3.52 -8.47 19.92
CA PHE A 70 -3.33 -8.81 21.32
C PHE A 70 -4.60 -8.57 22.14
N THR A 71 -4.70 -9.26 23.27
CA THR A 71 -5.75 -9.10 24.29
C THR A 71 -5.09 -9.00 25.66
N ALA A 72 -5.84 -8.55 26.68
CA ALA A 72 -5.33 -8.49 28.05
C ALA A 72 -4.74 -9.83 28.53
N GLU A 73 -5.35 -10.97 28.15
CA GLU A 73 -4.86 -12.31 28.53
C GLU A 73 -3.66 -12.80 27.70
N THR A 74 -3.31 -12.10 26.61
CA THR A 74 -2.24 -12.48 25.68
C THR A 74 -1.10 -11.44 25.63
N GLY A 75 -1.11 -10.46 26.54
CA GLY A 75 -0.03 -9.51 26.75
C GLY A 75 -0.30 -8.07 26.31
N LEU A 76 -1.53 -7.69 25.96
CA LEU A 76 -1.87 -6.27 25.74
C LEU A 76 -1.80 -5.52 27.07
N GLY A 77 -1.01 -4.45 27.13
CA GLY A 77 -0.74 -3.74 28.39
C GLY A 77 -1.94 -2.94 28.92
N PRO A 78 -1.87 -2.48 30.19
CA PRO A 78 -2.91 -1.70 30.86
C PRO A 78 -3.49 -0.55 30.06
N GLY A 79 -2.61 0.25 29.44
CA GLY A 79 -2.90 1.30 28.49
C GLY A 79 -2.29 0.99 27.13
N PHE A 80 -2.98 1.33 26.05
CA PHE A 80 -2.52 1.17 24.68
C PHE A 80 -3.19 2.19 23.74
N ASN A 81 -2.60 2.44 22.58
CA ASN A 81 -3.26 3.14 21.48
C ASN A 81 -3.97 2.17 20.54
N GLN A 82 -3.35 1.03 20.19
CA GLN A 82 -3.96 -0.05 19.41
C GLN A 82 -3.49 -1.45 19.87
N ASP A 83 -4.23 -2.47 19.48
CA ASP A 83 -4.01 -3.88 19.82
C ASP A 83 -3.19 -4.67 18.77
N SER A 84 -2.81 -4.03 17.68
CA SER A 84 -2.00 -4.60 16.59
C SER A 84 -1.20 -3.53 15.87
N CYS A 85 0.04 -3.84 15.45
CA CYS A 85 0.86 -2.95 14.63
C CYS A 85 0.16 -2.64 13.29
N ALA A 86 -0.54 -3.62 12.72
CA ALA A 86 -1.31 -3.51 11.48
C ALA A 86 -2.52 -2.57 11.58
N SER A 87 -3.05 -2.28 12.77
CA SER A 87 -4.14 -1.30 12.94
C SER A 87 -3.65 0.11 12.57
N CYS A 88 -2.48 0.50 13.07
CA CYS A 88 -1.85 1.79 12.76
C CYS A 88 -1.20 1.81 11.37
N HIS A 89 -0.51 0.73 10.97
CA HIS A 89 0.23 0.65 9.71
C HIS A 89 -0.54 -0.15 8.66
N SER A 90 -1.64 0.42 8.17
CA SER A 90 -2.69 -0.28 7.41
C SER A 90 -2.78 0.04 5.91
N LEU A 91 -2.12 1.09 5.42
CA LEU A 91 -2.21 1.56 4.02
C LEU A 91 -0.89 1.40 3.22
N PRO A 92 -0.58 0.22 2.66
CA PRO A 92 -1.07 -1.11 3.04
C PRO A 92 -0.37 -1.58 4.33
N ILE A 93 -0.31 -2.88 4.62
CA ILE A 93 0.41 -3.40 5.80
C ILE A 93 1.89 -2.94 5.79
N GLY A 94 2.28 -2.16 6.79
CA GLY A 94 3.59 -1.51 6.90
C GLY A 94 3.69 -0.12 6.25
N GLY A 95 2.61 0.37 5.65
CA GLY A 95 2.48 1.76 5.23
C GLY A 95 2.16 2.70 6.39
N SER A 96 1.65 3.88 6.05
CA SER A 96 0.98 4.77 7.01
C SER A 96 -0.42 4.25 7.38
N GLY A 97 -1.13 4.97 8.24
CA GLY A 97 -2.56 4.76 8.46
C GLY A 97 -3.24 6.00 9.01
N SER A 98 -4.57 5.98 9.05
CA SER A 98 -5.41 7.09 9.52
C SER A 98 -5.46 7.23 11.04
N ILE A 99 -4.89 6.30 11.78
CA ILE A 99 -4.81 6.37 13.25
C ILE A 99 -3.80 7.45 13.64
N LYS A 100 -4.27 8.38 14.46
CA LYS A 100 -3.49 9.46 15.06
C LYS A 100 -3.26 9.18 16.53
N VAL A 101 -2.08 9.57 17.02
CA VAL A 101 -1.71 9.47 18.43
C VAL A 101 -1.56 10.86 19.04
N THR A 102 -2.01 11.04 20.27
CA THR A 102 -1.94 12.31 20.99
C THR A 102 -0.60 12.43 21.70
N ARG A 103 0.21 13.44 21.34
CA ARG A 103 1.38 13.86 22.13
C ARG A 103 1.04 15.09 22.96
N PHE A 104 1.68 15.21 24.11
CA PHE A 104 1.49 16.36 24.98
C PHE A 104 2.75 16.70 25.79
N GLY A 105 2.76 17.89 26.38
CA GLY A 105 3.83 18.38 27.26
C GLY A 105 3.53 19.77 27.82
N SER A 106 4.45 20.33 28.61
CA SER A 106 4.28 21.64 29.25
C SER A 106 5.44 22.58 28.95
N ALA A 107 5.13 23.76 28.42
CA ALA A 107 6.10 24.82 28.13
C ALA A 107 6.08 25.97 29.16
N ASP A 108 5.06 26.04 30.02
CA ASP A 108 4.81 27.21 30.88
C ASP A 108 5.36 27.07 32.32
N LYS A 109 6.04 25.96 32.65
CA LYS A 109 6.56 25.69 34.01
C LYS A 109 7.83 26.49 34.40
N GLY A 110 8.30 27.40 33.52
CA GLY A 110 9.40 28.34 33.81
C GLY A 110 10.82 27.75 33.70
N GLU A 111 10.91 26.54 33.16
CA GLU A 111 12.09 25.70 32.94
C GLU A 111 12.06 25.23 31.45
N PRO A 112 13.06 24.50 30.91
CA PRO A 112 12.91 23.81 29.61
C PRO A 112 11.66 22.92 29.55
N PHE A 113 11.21 22.61 28.32
CA PHE A 113 10.03 21.79 28.03
C PHE A 113 9.94 20.54 28.92
N ASP A 114 8.81 20.40 29.61
CA ASP A 114 8.51 19.27 30.48
C ASP A 114 7.70 18.22 29.69
N PRO A 115 8.26 17.02 29.44
CA PRO A 115 7.54 15.93 28.78
C PRO A 115 6.53 15.22 29.71
N LEU A 116 6.27 15.76 30.91
CA LEU A 116 5.35 15.24 31.91
C LEU A 116 5.64 13.77 32.30
N ALA A 117 6.93 13.44 32.42
CA ALA A 117 7.40 12.09 32.73
C ALA A 117 6.92 11.55 34.10
N SER A 118 6.55 12.42 35.04
CA SER A 118 5.93 12.04 36.32
C SER A 118 4.41 11.79 36.23
N GLU A 119 3.80 12.05 35.07
CA GLU A 119 2.35 12.02 34.83
C GLU A 119 2.00 11.11 33.62
N GLY A 120 2.86 10.12 33.33
CA GLY A 120 2.71 9.14 32.24
C GLY A 120 3.69 9.31 31.07
N GLY A 121 4.32 10.48 30.94
CA GLY A 121 5.16 10.81 29.78
C GLY A 121 4.41 11.60 28.72
N SER A 122 5.00 11.71 27.51
CA SER A 122 4.54 12.68 26.48
C SER A 122 3.64 12.09 25.39
N LEU A 123 3.13 10.87 25.60
CA LEU A 123 2.23 10.15 24.71
C LEU A 123 1.01 9.73 25.54
N LEU A 124 -0.19 9.95 25.04
CA LEU A 124 -1.40 9.38 25.62
C LEU A 124 -1.54 7.92 25.15
N GLN A 125 -1.78 6.99 26.07
CA GLN A 125 -2.33 5.68 25.75
C GLN A 125 -3.86 5.77 25.79
N ALA A 126 -4.47 6.01 24.63
CA ALA A 126 -5.86 6.48 24.52
C ALA A 126 -6.94 5.41 24.81
N ASN A 127 -6.56 4.14 24.89
CA ASN A 127 -7.40 3.01 25.27
C ASN A 127 -6.77 2.27 26.46
N ALA A 128 -7.59 1.46 27.14
CA ALA A 128 -7.13 0.65 28.26
C ALA A 128 -7.90 -0.67 28.33
N ILE A 129 -7.31 -1.68 28.98
CA ILE A 129 -7.98 -2.99 29.20
C ILE A 129 -9.15 -2.91 30.19
N SER A 130 -9.26 -1.82 30.95
CA SER A 130 -10.44 -1.49 31.76
C SER A 130 -10.54 0.02 32.02
N ASP A 131 -11.76 0.51 32.28
CA ASP A 131 -12.07 1.91 32.58
C ASP A 131 -11.24 2.49 33.75
N ASP A 132 -10.87 1.66 34.74
CA ASP A 132 -10.08 2.08 35.91
C ASP A 132 -8.62 2.41 35.54
N CYS A 133 -8.12 1.88 34.42
CA CYS A 133 -6.74 2.02 33.94
C CYS A 133 -6.60 3.10 32.83
N LEU A 134 -7.71 3.74 32.44
CA LEU A 134 -7.74 4.65 31.31
C LEU A 134 -7.01 5.96 31.61
N GLU A 135 -6.04 6.30 30.75
CA GLU A 135 -5.32 7.57 30.85
C GLU A 135 -6.16 8.77 30.39
N SER A 136 -5.76 9.96 30.83
CA SER A 136 -6.24 11.24 30.33
C SER A 136 -5.06 12.18 30.05
N VAL A 137 -5.24 13.15 29.16
CA VAL A 137 -4.22 14.20 28.97
C VAL A 137 -4.10 14.99 30.28
N PRO A 138 -2.91 15.07 30.91
CA PRO A 138 -2.77 15.69 32.21
C PRO A 138 -3.11 17.19 32.20
N VAL A 139 -3.66 17.69 33.30
CA VAL A 139 -4.10 19.10 33.41
C VAL A 139 -2.96 20.12 33.35
N ASP A 140 -1.72 19.67 33.57
CA ASP A 140 -0.50 20.46 33.47
C ASP A 140 0.05 20.55 32.03
N ALA A 141 -0.53 19.82 31.07
CA ALA A 141 -0.17 19.91 29.66
C ALA A 141 -0.63 21.25 29.06
N THR A 142 0.31 22.02 28.50
CA THR A 142 0.02 23.29 27.81
C THR A 142 0.13 23.16 26.30
N ILE A 143 0.72 22.06 25.82
CA ILE A 143 0.81 21.67 24.41
C ILE A 143 0.17 20.28 24.28
N VAL A 144 -0.78 20.16 23.36
CA VAL A 144 -1.49 18.91 23.04
C VAL A 144 -1.67 18.88 21.53
N ILE A 145 -1.11 17.88 20.85
CA ILE A 145 -1.09 17.75 19.40
C ILE A 145 -1.35 16.30 18.97
N GLU A 146 -1.80 16.13 17.74
CA GLU A 146 -1.93 14.81 17.10
C GLU A 146 -0.76 14.55 16.15
N ARG A 147 -0.34 13.29 16.03
CA ARG A 147 0.57 12.83 14.97
C ARG A 147 -0.03 11.63 14.25
N THR A 148 0.04 11.65 12.93
CA THR A 148 -0.33 10.53 12.04
C THR A 148 0.68 9.39 12.14
N THR A 149 0.25 8.17 11.81
CA THR A 149 1.16 7.01 11.79
C THR A 149 2.14 7.12 10.60
N PRO A 150 3.46 7.16 10.83
CA PRO A 150 4.45 7.21 9.75
C PRO A 150 4.55 5.87 9.01
N SER A 151 4.93 5.90 7.73
CA SER A 151 5.21 4.67 6.96
C SER A 151 6.54 4.03 7.36
N ILE A 152 6.60 2.69 7.33
CA ILE A 152 7.81 1.86 7.49
C ILE A 152 8.19 1.14 6.18
N LEU A 153 7.57 1.48 5.05
CA LEU A 153 7.95 0.99 3.71
C LEU A 153 9.40 1.40 3.39
N GLY A 154 10.20 0.44 2.93
CA GLY A 154 11.64 0.61 2.65
C GLY A 154 12.51 0.87 3.89
N ALA A 155 12.00 0.70 5.11
CA ALA A 155 12.70 1.15 6.32
C ALA A 155 14.00 0.39 6.62
N GLY A 156 14.17 -0.84 6.14
CA GLY A 156 15.47 -1.55 6.18
C GLY A 156 16.56 -0.88 5.35
N LEU A 157 16.21 -0.25 4.21
CA LEU A 157 17.14 0.55 3.42
C LEU A 157 17.48 1.87 4.13
N ILE A 158 16.50 2.49 4.79
CA ILE A 158 16.71 3.68 5.63
C ILE A 158 17.65 3.38 6.81
N GLU A 159 17.47 2.25 7.52
CA GLU A 159 18.38 1.77 8.57
C GLU A 159 19.81 1.61 8.02
N ALA A 160 19.94 1.12 6.79
CA ALA A 160 21.22 0.83 6.15
C ALA A 160 21.99 2.05 5.59
N ILE A 161 21.42 3.28 5.56
CA ILE A 161 22.17 4.47 5.09
C ILE A 161 23.42 4.69 5.98
N PRO A 162 24.63 4.87 5.41
CA PRO A 162 25.80 5.22 6.21
C PRO A 162 25.57 6.52 7.00
N GLN A 163 25.80 6.50 8.32
CA GLN A 163 25.65 7.69 9.16
C GLN A 163 26.49 8.89 8.67
N ALA A 164 27.64 8.63 8.05
CA ALA A 164 28.50 9.67 7.48
C ALA A 164 27.80 10.48 6.37
N ASP A 165 26.88 9.85 5.63
CA ASP A 165 26.18 10.48 4.49
C ASP A 165 25.10 11.42 5.02
N LEU A 166 24.32 10.98 6.02
CA LEU A 166 23.35 11.82 6.74
C LEU A 166 24.05 13.03 7.41
N LEU A 167 25.18 12.79 8.08
CA LEU A 167 25.96 13.87 8.71
C LEU A 167 26.53 14.87 7.70
N ALA A 168 26.81 14.44 6.46
CA ALA A 168 27.30 15.32 5.40
C ALA A 168 26.20 16.25 4.85
N LEU A 169 24.93 15.80 4.82
CA LEU A 169 23.81 16.59 4.30
C LEU A 169 23.51 17.86 5.12
N GLN A 170 23.92 17.92 6.39
CA GLN A 170 23.82 19.13 7.24
C GLN A 170 24.51 20.39 6.65
N SER A 171 25.35 20.25 5.62
CA SER A 171 25.87 21.42 4.88
C SER A 171 24.81 22.17 4.08
N ASN A 172 23.64 21.56 3.85
CA ASN A 172 22.55 22.08 3.04
C ASN A 172 21.44 22.74 3.88
N GLY A 173 21.46 22.55 5.20
CA GLY A 173 20.38 22.87 6.14
C GLY A 173 20.17 21.73 7.11
N GLY A 174 19.32 21.95 8.12
CA GLY A 174 18.94 20.94 9.11
C GLY A 174 20.05 20.40 10.02
N VAL A 175 19.65 19.54 10.96
CA VAL A 175 20.49 18.95 12.01
C VAL A 175 20.20 17.46 12.15
N ALA A 176 21.25 16.65 12.28
CA ALA A 176 21.12 15.23 12.54
C ALA A 176 20.86 14.97 14.03
N HIS A 177 19.69 14.43 14.38
CA HIS A 177 19.37 14.08 15.76
C HIS A 177 20.23 12.90 16.22
N MET A 178 21.07 13.11 17.24
CA MET A 178 21.95 12.09 17.79
C MET A 178 21.26 11.38 18.97
N VAL A 179 20.95 10.09 18.81
CA VAL A 179 20.15 9.32 19.77
C VAL A 179 20.88 8.05 20.25
N GLY A 180 20.50 7.56 21.43
CA GLY A 180 20.98 6.28 21.97
C GLY A 180 20.26 5.09 21.33
N LEU A 181 20.85 3.90 21.49
CA LEU A 181 20.19 2.64 21.15
C LEU A 181 19.52 2.06 22.39
N LEU A 182 18.32 1.51 22.23
CA LEU A 182 17.62 0.81 23.30
C LEU A 182 18.21 -0.60 23.48
N GLU A 183 18.59 -1.28 22.40
CA GLU A 183 19.22 -2.61 22.43
C GLU A 183 20.68 -2.62 22.93
N ASP A 184 21.36 -1.47 22.91
CA ASP A 184 22.66 -1.28 23.56
C ASP A 184 22.78 0.15 24.14
N PRO A 185 22.29 0.39 25.37
CA PRO A 185 22.36 1.71 26.01
C PRO A 185 23.78 2.20 26.31
N MET A 186 24.82 1.38 26.13
CA MET A 186 26.22 1.74 26.29
C MET A 186 26.91 2.07 24.96
N ALA A 187 26.21 1.89 23.82
CA ALA A 187 26.70 2.27 22.51
C ALA A 187 26.90 3.79 22.38
N PRO A 188 27.83 4.25 21.51
CA PRO A 188 27.89 5.66 21.12
C PRO A 188 26.57 6.12 20.48
N LEU A 189 26.22 7.41 20.66
CA LEU A 189 25.07 7.99 19.97
C LEU A 189 25.21 7.84 18.44
N THR A 190 24.11 7.49 17.80
CA THR A 190 23.97 7.32 16.35
C THR A 190 22.96 8.32 15.80
N VAL A 191 23.02 8.60 14.50
CA VAL A 191 21.99 9.42 13.85
C VAL A 191 20.67 8.67 13.85
N GLY A 192 19.64 9.31 14.39
CA GLY A 192 18.26 8.86 14.37
C GLY A 192 17.59 9.06 13.02
N ARG A 193 16.57 8.25 12.73
CA ARG A 193 16.02 8.03 11.37
C ARG A 193 14.50 7.89 11.36
N PHE A 194 13.96 7.26 12.41
CA PHE A 194 12.57 6.87 12.54
C PHE A 194 11.82 7.78 13.52
N GLY A 195 10.51 7.86 13.35
CA GLY A 195 9.65 8.81 14.06
C GLY A 195 9.70 10.23 13.50
N TRP A 196 8.73 11.06 13.93
CA TRP A 196 8.51 12.41 13.42
C TRP A 196 9.60 13.43 13.79
N LYS A 197 10.41 13.16 14.83
CA LYS A 197 11.58 13.98 15.20
C LYS A 197 12.88 13.16 15.18
N ALA A 198 12.96 12.15 14.30
CA ALA A 198 14.15 11.30 14.16
C ALA A 198 14.61 10.68 15.49
N GLN A 199 13.70 10.42 16.43
CA GLN A 199 14.08 10.10 17.82
C GLN A 199 14.53 8.65 18.04
N VAL A 200 14.53 7.82 16.99
CA VAL A 200 14.96 6.40 17.02
C VAL A 200 15.86 6.07 15.83
N ALA A 201 16.94 5.31 16.03
CA ALA A 201 17.96 5.04 15.02
C ALA A 201 17.91 3.67 14.33
N THR A 202 17.41 2.63 14.99
CA THR A 202 17.33 1.26 14.44
C THR A 202 15.89 0.76 14.43
N LEU A 203 15.60 -0.20 13.56
CA LEU A 203 14.30 -0.88 13.50
C LEU A 203 14.04 -1.74 14.74
N LEU A 204 15.12 -2.22 15.40
CA LEU A 204 15.02 -2.99 16.63
C LEU A 204 14.65 -2.09 17.82
N SER A 205 15.30 -0.93 17.97
CA SER A 205 14.84 0.10 18.91
C SER A 205 13.42 0.55 18.58
N PHE A 206 13.08 0.77 17.31
CA PHE A 206 11.73 1.23 16.90
C PHE A 206 10.65 0.21 17.25
N SER A 207 10.90 -1.07 16.98
CA SER A 207 10.00 -2.16 17.34
C SER A 207 9.82 -2.28 18.86
N GLY A 208 10.91 -2.23 19.63
CA GLY A 208 10.82 -2.28 21.10
C GLY A 208 10.11 -1.07 21.72
N ASP A 209 10.41 0.14 21.23
CA ASP A 209 9.81 1.40 21.69
C ASP A 209 8.31 1.47 21.37
N ALA A 210 7.92 1.13 20.14
CA ALA A 210 6.51 1.17 19.72
C ALA A 210 5.67 0.05 20.37
N THR A 211 6.24 -1.14 20.54
CA THR A 211 5.56 -2.27 21.20
C THR A 211 5.17 -1.92 22.65
N LEU A 212 6.04 -1.21 23.37
CA LEU A 212 5.71 -0.68 24.69
C LEU A 212 4.76 0.53 24.62
N ASN A 213 5.15 1.59 23.90
CA ASN A 213 4.46 2.86 24.01
C ASN A 213 3.08 2.88 23.33
N GLU A 214 2.92 2.19 22.20
CA GLU A 214 1.68 2.19 21.42
C GLU A 214 0.75 0.99 21.73
N MET A 215 1.29 -0.11 22.29
CA MET A 215 0.52 -1.33 22.59
C MET A 215 0.57 -1.75 24.08
N GLY A 216 1.36 -1.06 24.91
CA GLY A 216 1.52 -1.36 26.34
C GLY A 216 2.40 -2.58 26.65
N ILE A 217 2.97 -3.24 25.65
CA ILE A 217 3.57 -4.58 25.78
C ILE A 217 5.06 -4.46 26.15
N THR A 218 5.47 -4.93 27.33
CA THR A 218 6.90 -4.94 27.66
C THR A 218 7.65 -6.03 26.90
N ASN A 219 8.94 -5.79 26.67
CA ASN A 219 9.77 -6.63 25.83
C ASN A 219 11.22 -6.68 26.34
N SER A 220 12.01 -7.58 25.75
CA SER A 220 13.43 -7.83 26.05
C SER A 220 14.34 -6.61 25.95
N ILE A 221 13.92 -5.55 25.26
CA ILE A 221 14.64 -4.28 25.10
C ILE A 221 14.10 -3.24 26.10
N VAL A 222 12.77 -3.10 26.17
CA VAL A 222 12.08 -2.13 27.04
C VAL A 222 11.13 -2.87 27.99
N GLY A 223 11.68 -3.27 29.14
CA GLY A 223 11.03 -4.14 30.14
C GLY A 223 10.45 -3.39 31.34
N THR A 224 9.70 -2.32 31.13
CA THR A 224 9.03 -1.57 32.21
C THR A 224 7.82 -0.84 31.64
N GLU A 225 6.62 -1.16 32.13
CA GLU A 225 5.38 -0.52 31.69
C GLU A 225 5.29 0.98 32.01
N ASN A 226 4.55 1.71 31.17
CA ASN A 226 4.13 3.07 31.45
C ASN A 226 3.01 3.04 32.50
N ALA A 227 3.22 3.70 33.64
CA ALA A 227 2.19 3.78 34.68
C ALA A 227 1.06 4.74 34.24
N PRO A 228 -0.24 4.34 34.29
CA PRO A 228 -1.35 5.20 33.89
C PRO A 228 -1.32 6.54 34.62
N ASN A 229 -1.16 7.63 33.86
CA ASN A 229 -0.93 8.99 34.37
C ASN A 229 0.15 9.10 35.48
N GLY A 230 1.15 8.22 35.46
CA GLY A 230 2.25 8.16 36.44
C GLY A 230 1.94 7.42 37.76
N ASP A 231 0.74 6.88 37.98
CA ASP A 231 0.41 6.19 39.23
C ASP A 231 0.85 4.71 39.22
N ALA A 232 2.04 4.45 39.74
CA ALA A 232 2.59 3.10 39.90
C ALA A 232 1.75 2.18 40.81
N ASN A 233 0.85 2.70 41.66
CA ASN A 233 -0.07 1.88 42.45
C ASN A 233 -1.29 1.45 41.62
N LEU A 234 -1.71 2.28 40.66
CA LEU A 234 -2.75 1.94 39.69
C LEU A 234 -2.20 0.93 38.68
N LEU A 235 -0.98 1.16 38.18
CA LEU A 235 -0.25 0.20 37.35
C LEU A 235 -0.26 -1.21 37.97
N ALA A 236 0.16 -1.35 39.23
CA ALA A 236 0.19 -2.64 39.94
C ALA A 236 -1.20 -3.26 40.26
N GLN A 237 -2.31 -2.63 39.86
CA GLN A 237 -3.66 -3.19 39.88
C GLN A 237 -4.18 -3.54 38.47
N CYS A 238 -3.62 -2.90 37.44
CA CYS A 238 -3.98 -3.04 36.04
C CYS A 238 -3.09 -4.04 35.30
N ASP A 239 -1.78 -4.04 35.58
CA ASP A 239 -0.87 -5.09 35.16
C ASP A 239 -1.23 -6.40 35.89
N LEU A 240 -1.68 -7.37 35.09
CA LEU A 240 -2.08 -8.70 35.52
C LEU A 240 -1.34 -9.80 34.75
N VAL A 241 -0.43 -9.41 33.83
CA VAL A 241 0.41 -10.34 33.06
C VAL A 241 1.76 -10.41 33.79
N ALA A 242 2.87 -10.69 33.12
CA ALA A 242 4.14 -10.93 33.81
C ALA A 242 5.27 -10.63 32.84
N ASP A 243 5.94 -9.50 33.08
CA ASP A 243 7.04 -9.01 32.27
C ASP A 243 8.09 -10.11 31.92
N PRO A 244 8.54 -10.20 30.65
CA PRO A 244 7.99 -9.51 29.49
C PRO A 244 6.77 -10.23 28.89
N GLU A 245 5.76 -9.46 28.51
CA GLU A 245 4.54 -9.91 27.81
C GLU A 245 4.85 -10.49 26.43
N GLU A 246 6.00 -10.11 25.85
CA GLU A 246 6.29 -10.43 24.46
C GLU A 246 6.34 -11.95 24.17
N PRO A 247 5.62 -12.41 23.13
CA PRO A 247 5.54 -13.84 22.83
C PRO A 247 6.82 -14.37 22.16
N LEU A 248 7.27 -15.54 22.62
CA LEU A 248 8.35 -16.30 22.00
C LEU A 248 7.78 -17.41 21.08
N VAL A 249 7.90 -17.24 19.77
CA VAL A 249 7.43 -18.20 18.76
C VAL A 249 8.65 -18.82 18.06
N ASP A 250 8.72 -20.16 18.01
CA ASP A 250 9.85 -20.95 17.48
C ASP A 250 11.26 -20.53 17.98
N GLY A 251 11.34 -19.90 19.15
CA GLY A 251 12.60 -19.43 19.73
C GLY A 251 13.08 -18.07 19.22
N ILE A 252 12.23 -17.30 18.52
CA ILE A 252 12.47 -15.92 18.10
C ILE A 252 11.43 -15.03 18.78
N LEU A 253 11.86 -13.91 19.34
CA LEU A 253 11.01 -12.97 20.09
C LEU A 253 10.11 -12.15 19.15
N PHE A 254 9.02 -11.61 19.70
CA PHE A 254 8.06 -10.81 18.93
C PHE A 254 8.73 -9.59 18.30
N VAL A 255 9.48 -8.81 19.08
CA VAL A 255 10.15 -7.60 18.57
C VAL A 255 11.15 -7.92 17.45
N GLU A 256 11.83 -9.06 17.54
CA GLU A 256 12.74 -9.54 16.48
C GLU A 256 11.99 -9.89 15.19
N ARG A 257 10.83 -10.55 15.30
CA ARG A 257 9.99 -10.96 14.16
C ARG A 257 9.39 -9.76 13.42
N ILE A 258 8.84 -8.78 14.13
CA ILE A 258 8.32 -7.57 13.49
C ILE A 258 9.45 -6.69 12.93
N THR A 259 10.65 -6.73 13.53
CA THR A 259 11.85 -6.10 12.98
C THR A 259 12.28 -6.76 11.66
N ASP A 260 12.28 -8.10 11.55
CA ASP A 260 12.56 -8.79 10.27
C ASP A 260 11.56 -8.38 9.18
N PHE A 261 10.26 -8.30 9.48
CA PHE A 261 9.26 -7.80 8.52
C PHE A 261 9.57 -6.37 8.05
N GLN A 262 9.76 -5.43 8.97
CA GLN A 262 10.13 -4.03 8.67
C GLN A 262 11.42 -3.93 7.85
N ARG A 263 12.40 -4.78 8.15
CA ARG A 263 13.73 -4.76 7.53
C ARG A 263 13.71 -5.25 6.08
N TYR A 264 12.88 -6.24 5.74
CA TYR A 264 12.76 -6.71 4.35
C TYR A 264 11.63 -6.06 3.54
N LEU A 265 10.81 -5.20 4.15
CA LEU A 265 9.73 -4.51 3.47
C LEU A 265 10.27 -3.60 2.37
N ALA A 266 9.81 -3.81 1.13
CA ALA A 266 10.27 -3.05 -0.03
C ALA A 266 9.97 -1.54 0.11
N PRO A 267 10.78 -0.66 -0.51
CA PRO A 267 10.37 0.71 -0.75
C PRO A 267 9.15 0.73 -1.69
N PRO A 268 8.29 1.77 -1.64
CA PRO A 268 7.23 1.95 -2.63
C PRO A 268 7.84 2.10 -4.04
N PRO A 269 7.23 1.51 -5.09
CA PRO A 269 7.69 1.67 -6.46
C PRO A 269 7.52 3.12 -6.94
N GLN A 270 8.28 3.50 -7.98
CA GLN A 270 8.10 4.76 -8.68
C GLN A 270 7.97 4.51 -10.19
N THR A 271 6.86 4.95 -10.77
CA THR A 271 6.61 4.81 -12.23
C THR A 271 6.01 6.09 -12.81
N PRO A 272 6.68 6.77 -13.77
CA PRO A 272 7.96 6.40 -14.40
C PRO A 272 9.18 6.51 -13.46
N ARG A 273 10.16 5.61 -13.64
CA ARG A 273 11.31 5.44 -12.73
C ARG A 273 12.24 6.66 -12.66
N SER A 274 12.30 7.48 -13.71
CA SER A 274 13.09 8.72 -13.75
C SER A 274 12.68 9.60 -14.94
N GLY A 275 13.25 10.81 -15.05
CA GLY A 275 13.22 11.59 -16.30
C GLY A 275 12.08 12.60 -16.42
N MET A 276 11.11 12.57 -15.51
CA MET A 276 9.96 13.50 -15.49
C MET A 276 10.42 14.97 -15.38
N SER A 277 9.81 15.88 -16.14
CA SER A 277 10.07 17.33 -16.01
C SER A 277 9.76 17.84 -14.61
N GLY A 278 8.78 17.23 -13.93
CA GLY A 278 8.44 17.52 -12.54
C GLY A 278 9.58 17.32 -11.55
N GLU A 279 10.41 16.28 -11.72
CA GLU A 279 11.58 16.03 -10.87
C GLU A 279 12.64 17.13 -11.10
N THR A 280 12.84 17.53 -12.36
CA THR A 280 13.76 18.64 -12.71
C THR A 280 13.30 19.96 -12.09
N LEU A 281 12.00 20.27 -12.13
CA LEU A 281 11.41 21.44 -11.50
C LEU A 281 11.57 21.39 -9.98
N PHE A 282 11.20 20.27 -9.34
CA PHE A 282 11.34 20.02 -7.90
C PHE A 282 12.77 20.27 -7.38
N ASN A 283 13.76 19.77 -8.12
CA ASN A 283 15.17 20.01 -7.85
C ASN A 283 15.54 21.50 -8.00
N SER A 284 15.06 22.16 -9.07
CA SER A 284 15.41 23.55 -9.39
C SER A 284 14.81 24.60 -8.45
N ILE A 285 13.60 24.37 -7.92
CA ILE A 285 12.91 25.28 -6.99
C ILE A 285 13.42 25.15 -5.54
N GLY A 286 14.23 24.13 -5.26
CA GLY A 286 14.92 23.93 -3.99
C GLY A 286 14.32 22.89 -3.06
N CYS A 287 13.27 22.16 -3.44
CA CYS A 287 12.69 21.13 -2.56
C CYS A 287 13.72 20.06 -2.17
N ALA A 288 14.58 19.68 -3.11
CA ALA A 288 15.63 18.69 -2.93
C ALA A 288 16.79 19.10 -1.98
N SER A 289 16.78 20.31 -1.40
CA SER A 289 17.77 20.67 -0.37
C SER A 289 17.58 19.88 0.92
N CYS A 290 16.32 19.57 1.26
CA CYS A 290 15.93 18.73 2.39
C CYS A 290 15.36 17.39 1.90
N HIS A 291 14.60 17.39 0.80
CA HIS A 291 14.11 16.16 0.18
C HIS A 291 15.18 15.49 -0.70
N ASN A 292 16.32 15.11 -0.09
CA ASN A 292 17.46 14.50 -0.78
C ASN A 292 17.01 13.28 -1.63
N PRO A 293 17.15 13.33 -2.97
CA PRO A 293 16.51 12.36 -3.85
C PRO A 293 16.89 10.90 -3.62
N GLU A 294 18.18 10.61 -3.50
CA GLU A 294 18.73 9.25 -3.68
C GLU A 294 19.82 8.94 -2.63
N TYR A 295 19.91 7.65 -2.26
CA TYR A 295 21.01 7.07 -1.50
C TYR A 295 21.48 5.76 -2.13
N ILE A 296 22.66 5.32 -1.72
CA ILE A 296 23.09 3.93 -1.82
C ILE A 296 23.20 3.39 -0.39
N SER A 297 22.55 2.26 -0.10
CA SER A 297 22.63 1.63 1.21
C SER A 297 24.05 1.14 1.51
N GLY A 298 24.45 1.25 2.78
CA GLY A 298 25.78 0.85 3.26
C GLY A 298 25.95 -0.66 3.37
N THR A 299 26.88 -1.10 4.22
CA THR A 299 26.96 -2.52 4.62
C THR A 299 25.97 -2.79 5.74
N ALA A 300 24.83 -3.38 5.40
CA ALA A 300 23.83 -3.83 6.35
C ALA A 300 24.19 -5.21 6.94
N PRO A 301 23.65 -5.58 8.13
CA PRO A 301 23.79 -6.95 8.66
C PRO A 301 23.21 -8.01 7.72
N GLU A 302 22.14 -7.65 7.00
CA GLU A 302 21.51 -8.49 5.98
C GLU A 302 22.04 -8.10 4.59
N ALA A 303 22.74 -9.02 3.93
CA ALA A 303 23.42 -8.73 2.66
C ALA A 303 22.46 -8.27 1.54
N ALA A 304 21.19 -8.70 1.59
CA ALA A 304 20.13 -8.30 0.66
C ALA A 304 19.68 -6.83 0.81
N LEU A 305 20.24 -6.08 1.76
CA LEU A 305 20.00 -4.65 1.94
C LEU A 305 21.25 -3.79 1.69
N SER A 306 22.35 -4.38 1.18
CA SER A 306 23.65 -3.69 1.06
C SER A 306 23.95 -3.27 -0.38
N GLY A 307 24.38 -2.01 -0.57
CA GLY A 307 24.75 -1.49 -1.89
C GLY A 307 23.59 -1.28 -2.85
N ILE A 308 22.37 -1.10 -2.34
CA ILE A 308 21.15 -0.85 -3.11
C ILE A 308 20.97 0.65 -3.29
N THR A 309 20.77 1.10 -4.52
CA THR A 309 20.34 2.47 -4.83
C THR A 309 18.84 2.60 -4.59
N PHE A 310 18.40 3.63 -3.88
CA PHE A 310 16.98 3.86 -3.61
C PHE A 310 16.66 5.35 -3.43
N ARG A 311 15.39 5.72 -3.66
CA ARG A 311 14.96 7.12 -3.80
C ARG A 311 13.87 7.54 -2.79
N PRO A 312 14.24 7.90 -1.56
CA PRO A 312 13.25 8.28 -0.54
C PRO A 312 12.83 9.75 -0.61
N TYR A 313 13.56 10.60 -1.33
CA TYR A 313 13.35 12.06 -1.37
C TYR A 313 13.28 12.67 0.06
N SER A 314 14.32 12.41 0.87
CA SER A 314 14.45 12.84 2.27
C SER A 314 15.90 12.77 2.74
N ASP A 315 16.35 13.79 3.47
CA ASP A 315 17.64 13.79 4.19
C ASP A 315 17.57 13.14 5.58
N PHE A 316 16.36 12.82 6.06
CA PHE A 316 16.06 12.34 7.41
C PHE A 316 16.55 13.26 8.55
N LEU A 317 16.89 14.51 8.25
CA LEU A 317 17.34 15.51 9.23
C LEU A 317 16.16 16.26 9.85
N LEU A 318 16.41 16.90 10.99
CA LEU A 318 15.51 17.88 11.60
C LEU A 318 15.70 19.25 10.94
N HIS A 319 14.61 19.91 10.56
CA HIS A 319 14.65 21.29 10.05
C HIS A 319 13.76 22.21 10.89
N ASP A 320 14.15 23.48 11.01
CA ASP A 320 13.26 24.53 11.48
C ASP A 320 12.10 24.68 10.48
N MET A 321 10.91 24.25 10.90
CA MET A 321 9.67 24.37 10.13
C MET A 321 8.75 25.46 10.71
N ALA A 322 9.23 26.26 11.66
CA ALA A 322 8.52 27.36 12.34
C ALA A 322 7.06 27.00 12.72
N GLY A 323 6.06 27.59 12.07
CA GLY A 323 4.63 27.34 12.33
C GLY A 323 4.09 25.97 11.87
N LEU A 324 4.93 25.13 11.27
CA LEU A 324 4.68 23.72 10.99
C LEU A 324 5.41 22.79 11.98
N GLY A 325 6.15 23.33 12.96
CA GLY A 325 6.51 22.58 14.17
C GLY A 325 5.27 22.24 15.01
N ASP A 326 5.40 21.24 15.88
CA ASP A 326 4.32 20.72 16.72
C ASP A 326 4.40 21.16 18.19
N GLY A 327 5.41 21.96 18.56
CA GLY A 327 5.60 22.45 19.93
C GLY A 327 6.27 21.45 20.88
N ILE A 328 6.47 20.19 20.47
CA ILE A 328 6.99 19.13 21.33
C ILE A 328 8.53 19.09 21.24
N VAL A 329 9.23 19.25 22.35
CA VAL A 329 10.69 18.95 22.41
C VAL A 329 10.88 17.46 22.67
N GLN A 330 11.80 16.81 21.95
CA GLN A 330 12.13 15.40 22.15
C GLN A 330 13.63 15.18 22.08
N GLY A 331 14.27 14.90 23.22
CA GLY A 331 15.74 14.83 23.28
C GLY A 331 16.33 16.20 22.95
N ASP A 332 17.21 16.24 21.94
CA ASP A 332 17.79 17.48 21.43
C ASP A 332 16.93 18.14 20.32
N ALA A 333 15.88 17.46 19.83
CA ALA A 333 14.97 18.01 18.80
C ALA A 333 14.05 19.08 19.37
N LEU A 334 14.08 20.27 18.79
CA LEU A 334 13.36 21.46 19.29
C LEU A 334 11.86 21.45 18.95
N ASP A 335 11.14 22.39 19.54
CA ASP A 335 9.68 22.54 19.46
C ASP A 335 9.20 22.91 18.04
N TYR A 336 9.97 23.72 17.33
CA TYR A 336 9.73 24.12 15.94
C TYR A 336 10.37 23.19 14.88
N GLU A 337 11.11 22.16 15.31
CA GLU A 337 11.83 21.27 14.40
C GLU A 337 11.03 20.01 14.05
N MET A 338 11.04 19.60 12.78
CA MET A 338 10.44 18.34 12.32
C MET A 338 11.40 17.60 11.41
N LYS A 339 11.36 16.26 11.44
CA LYS A 339 12.15 15.42 10.53
C LYS A 339 11.57 15.47 9.12
N THR A 340 12.39 15.66 8.09
CA THR A 340 11.97 15.46 6.69
C THR A 340 11.43 14.03 6.52
N PRO A 341 10.13 13.81 6.21
CA PRO A 341 9.62 12.47 5.91
C PRO A 341 10.03 12.06 4.48
N PRO A 342 10.17 10.77 4.17
CA PRO A 342 10.33 10.32 2.79
C PRO A 342 9.05 10.64 1.99
N LEU A 343 9.22 11.06 0.73
CA LEU A 343 8.11 11.32 -0.19
C LEU A 343 7.77 10.10 -1.06
N TRP A 344 8.53 9.00 -0.97
CA TRP A 344 8.10 7.75 -1.59
C TRP A 344 6.75 7.28 -1.00
N GLY A 345 5.88 6.70 -1.83
CA GLY A 345 4.54 6.33 -1.37
C GLY A 345 3.68 7.52 -0.93
N LEU A 346 3.95 8.75 -1.41
CA LEU A 346 3.04 9.87 -1.16
C LEU A 346 1.69 9.65 -1.85
N ARG A 347 1.68 8.96 -3.01
CA ARG A 347 0.48 8.61 -3.78
C ARG A 347 -0.61 7.94 -2.94
N ILE A 348 -0.24 7.02 -2.05
CA ILE A 348 -1.16 6.15 -1.30
C ILE A 348 -1.68 6.77 0.01
N ARG A 349 -1.41 8.06 0.26
CA ARG A 349 -1.79 8.76 1.50
C ARG A 349 -2.99 9.67 1.30
N GLY A 350 -4.03 9.49 2.12
CA GLY A 350 -5.19 10.40 2.21
C GLY A 350 -4.95 11.68 3.03
N GLU A 351 -3.88 11.71 3.83
CA GLU A 351 -3.51 12.86 4.67
C GLU A 351 -2.01 13.18 4.58
N PHE A 352 -1.66 14.46 4.48
CA PHE A 352 -0.30 14.97 4.42
C PHE A 352 0.09 15.79 5.67
N LEU A 353 1.39 16.04 5.80
CA LEU A 353 2.06 16.61 6.99
C LEU A 353 2.03 15.63 8.19
N HIS A 354 2.63 16.04 9.32
CA HIS A 354 2.84 15.16 10.48
C HIS A 354 1.56 14.91 11.28
N ASP A 355 0.64 15.87 11.31
CA ASP A 355 -0.64 15.84 12.04
C ASP A 355 -1.85 15.55 11.13
N GLY A 356 -1.64 15.41 9.82
CA GLY A 356 -2.70 15.18 8.86
C GLY A 356 -3.61 16.40 8.63
N ARG A 357 -3.16 17.63 8.95
CA ARG A 357 -3.95 18.85 8.76
C ARG A 357 -4.32 19.13 7.29
N VAL A 358 -3.57 18.56 6.34
CA VAL A 358 -3.88 18.61 4.90
C VAL A 358 -4.55 17.30 4.49
N GLN A 359 -5.84 17.40 4.18
CA GLN A 359 -6.67 16.30 3.66
C GLN A 359 -6.60 16.30 2.13
N VAL A 360 -6.38 15.14 1.52
CA VAL A 360 -6.23 14.99 0.07
C VAL A 360 -7.61 14.74 -0.56
N GLN A 361 -8.17 15.76 -1.22
CA GLN A 361 -9.39 15.63 -2.04
C GLN A 361 -9.04 15.34 -3.50
N THR A 362 -7.99 15.98 -4.01
CA THR A 362 -7.27 15.57 -5.22
C THR A 362 -5.78 15.63 -4.91
N PHE A 363 -4.98 14.79 -5.57
CA PHE A 363 -3.55 14.73 -5.28
C PHE A 363 -2.86 16.09 -5.44
N GLN A 364 -3.15 16.81 -6.54
CA GLN A 364 -2.63 18.16 -6.80
C GLN A 364 -2.98 19.15 -5.68
N GLN A 365 -4.25 19.21 -5.25
CA GLN A 365 -4.65 20.09 -4.15
C GLN A 365 -3.93 19.74 -2.84
N GLY A 366 -3.74 18.45 -2.56
CA GLY A 366 -2.94 18.01 -1.42
C GLY A 366 -1.50 18.54 -1.47
N ILE A 367 -0.84 18.46 -2.65
CA ILE A 367 0.51 19.00 -2.85
C ILE A 367 0.52 20.53 -2.64
N ASP A 368 -0.38 21.26 -3.30
CA ASP A 368 -0.44 22.73 -3.23
C ASP A 368 -0.62 23.21 -1.77
N ASP A 369 -1.56 22.60 -1.04
CA ASP A 369 -1.84 22.93 0.36
C ASP A 369 -0.67 22.53 1.28
N ALA A 370 -0.06 21.35 1.09
CA ALA A 370 1.08 20.92 1.90
C ALA A 370 2.34 21.79 1.68
N VAL A 371 2.61 22.20 0.43
CA VAL A 371 3.71 23.12 0.12
C VAL A 371 3.47 24.51 0.73
N ALA A 372 2.21 24.98 0.83
CA ALA A 372 1.88 26.23 1.50
C ALA A 372 2.18 26.26 3.02
N TRP A 373 2.31 25.09 3.66
CA TRP A 373 2.72 24.95 5.07
C TRP A 373 4.25 24.92 5.30
N HIS A 374 5.06 24.89 4.25
CA HIS A 374 6.53 24.87 4.39
C HIS A 374 7.07 26.24 4.80
N PHE A 375 7.10 26.50 6.11
CA PHE A 375 7.73 27.66 6.72
C PHE A 375 9.19 27.38 7.10
N GLY A 376 9.83 28.30 7.86
CA GLY A 376 11.21 28.14 8.32
C GLY A 376 12.19 27.97 7.17
N GLU A 377 13.02 26.92 7.20
CA GLU A 377 13.96 26.59 6.12
C GLU A 377 13.24 26.27 4.80
N GLY A 378 12.05 25.65 4.86
CA GLY A 378 11.23 25.32 3.69
C GLY A 378 10.62 26.53 2.96
N SER A 379 10.63 27.72 3.57
CA SER A 379 9.95 28.92 3.06
C SER A 379 10.42 29.39 1.68
N THR A 380 11.69 29.16 1.33
CA THR A 380 12.22 29.52 0.00
C THR A 380 11.67 28.59 -1.09
N ALA A 381 11.63 27.28 -0.83
CA ALA A 381 11.08 26.31 -1.76
C ALA A 381 9.56 26.51 -1.95
N SER A 382 8.83 26.75 -0.85
CA SER A 382 7.40 27.11 -0.87
C SER A 382 7.13 28.35 -1.73
N PHE A 383 7.92 29.41 -1.52
CA PHE A 383 7.80 30.62 -2.34
C PHE A 383 8.09 30.33 -3.82
N ASN A 384 9.17 29.62 -4.15
CA ASN A 384 9.52 29.30 -5.53
C ASN A 384 8.43 28.46 -6.23
N TYR A 385 7.86 27.46 -5.54
CA TYR A 385 6.71 26.69 -6.04
C TYR A 385 5.50 27.60 -6.33
N SER A 386 5.21 28.59 -5.48
CA SER A 386 4.13 29.55 -5.71
C SER A 386 4.36 30.48 -6.92
N GLN A 387 5.57 30.55 -7.46
CA GLN A 387 5.91 31.35 -8.65
C GLN A 387 5.90 30.53 -9.96
N LEU A 388 5.77 29.21 -9.87
CA LEU A 388 5.57 28.34 -11.03
C LEU A 388 4.23 28.62 -11.72
N THR A 389 4.16 28.37 -13.02
CA THR A 389 2.89 28.35 -13.74
C THR A 389 2.04 27.13 -13.33
N PRO A 390 0.71 27.15 -13.52
CA PRO A 390 -0.13 25.99 -13.21
C PRO A 390 0.29 24.70 -13.93
N THR A 391 0.89 24.80 -15.11
CA THR A 391 1.46 23.65 -15.84
C THR A 391 2.70 23.10 -15.16
N GLU A 392 3.63 23.96 -14.72
CA GLU A 392 4.83 23.54 -13.99
C GLU A 392 4.48 22.98 -12.60
N GLN A 393 3.47 23.53 -11.92
CA GLN A 393 2.91 22.98 -10.67
C GLN A 393 2.30 21.59 -10.90
N ALA A 394 1.54 21.41 -11.99
CA ALA A 394 1.00 20.11 -12.38
C ALA A 394 2.10 19.10 -12.76
N GLN A 395 3.22 19.53 -13.35
CA GLN A 395 4.37 18.66 -13.61
C GLN A 395 5.03 18.18 -12.29
N VAL A 396 5.25 19.09 -11.33
CA VAL A 396 5.75 18.70 -9.99
C VAL A 396 4.75 17.77 -9.30
N GLY A 397 3.44 18.03 -9.40
CA GLY A 397 2.40 17.17 -8.87
C GLY A 397 2.37 15.79 -9.53
N ALA A 398 2.56 15.69 -10.85
CA ALA A 398 2.64 14.43 -11.58
C ALA A 398 3.87 13.61 -11.16
N PHE A 399 5.03 14.26 -10.98
CA PHE A 399 6.22 13.63 -10.40
C PHE A 399 5.97 13.13 -8.98
N LEU A 400 5.37 13.94 -8.10
CA LEU A 400 5.03 13.46 -6.75
C LEU A 400 3.95 12.36 -6.76
N ALA A 401 3.14 12.27 -7.81
CA ALA A 401 2.12 11.26 -8.02
C ALA A 401 2.64 9.93 -8.60
N SER A 402 3.88 9.90 -9.14
CA SER A 402 4.57 8.65 -9.52
C SER A 402 5.21 7.97 -8.30
N LEU A 403 5.50 8.72 -7.24
CA LEU A 403 6.06 8.21 -5.98
C LEU A 403 5.04 7.33 -5.23
N GLY A 404 5.12 6.01 -5.47
CA GLY A 404 4.17 5.01 -4.98
C GLY A 404 3.23 4.44 -6.05
N ARG A 405 3.45 4.71 -7.35
CA ARG A 405 2.74 4.06 -8.47
C ARG A 405 3.55 2.86 -8.97
N ALA A 406 2.90 1.71 -9.11
CA ALA A 406 3.50 0.52 -9.73
C ALA A 406 3.53 0.64 -11.26
N GLU A 407 4.33 -0.17 -11.93
CA GLU A 407 4.21 -0.35 -13.37
C GLU A 407 2.83 -0.93 -13.72
N PHE A 408 2.30 -0.56 -14.88
CA PHE A 408 0.99 -0.97 -15.40
C PHE A 408 -0.26 -0.57 -14.59
N ASP A 409 -0.12 -0.02 -13.38
CA ASP A 409 -1.18 0.63 -12.60
C ASP A 409 -1.58 1.97 -13.28
N MET A 410 -2.29 1.89 -14.40
CA MET A 410 -2.70 3.01 -15.26
C MET A 410 -3.81 3.83 -14.59
N SER A 411 -4.82 3.15 -14.05
CA SER A 411 -5.88 3.72 -13.22
C SER A 411 -5.31 4.46 -12.01
N GLY A 412 -4.22 3.92 -11.44
CA GLY A 412 -3.51 4.51 -10.31
C GLY A 412 -4.17 4.20 -8.97
N ASP A 413 -4.96 3.13 -8.88
CA ASP A 413 -5.65 2.68 -7.66
C ASP A 413 -4.82 1.68 -6.82
N GLY A 414 -3.72 1.18 -7.39
CA GLY A 414 -2.79 0.24 -6.73
C GLY A 414 -3.10 -1.24 -6.98
N TYR A 415 -4.07 -1.55 -7.84
CA TYR A 415 -4.32 -2.87 -8.40
C TYR A 415 -3.95 -2.86 -9.89
N ILE A 416 -3.49 -4.00 -10.43
CA ILE A 416 -3.16 -4.14 -11.86
C ILE A 416 -4.13 -5.18 -12.42
N GLY A 417 -5.19 -4.71 -13.06
CA GLY A 417 -6.33 -5.53 -13.47
C GLY A 417 -7.07 -4.97 -14.68
N SER A 418 -8.30 -5.44 -14.89
CA SER A 418 -9.09 -5.09 -16.09
C SER A 418 -9.27 -3.58 -16.30
N ALA A 419 -9.32 -2.80 -15.21
CA ALA A 419 -9.40 -1.34 -15.23
C ALA A 419 -8.19 -0.65 -15.91
N ASP A 420 -7.04 -1.31 -15.98
CA ASP A 420 -5.81 -0.77 -16.56
C ASP A 420 -5.64 -1.16 -18.04
N LEU A 421 -6.26 -2.27 -18.48
CA LEU A 421 -6.11 -2.79 -19.84
C LEU A 421 -6.53 -1.79 -20.90
N ALA A 422 -7.66 -1.09 -20.70
CA ALA A 422 -8.08 -0.02 -21.61
C ALA A 422 -7.03 1.10 -21.70
N GLY A 423 -6.32 1.40 -20.61
CA GLY A 423 -5.18 2.33 -20.62
C GLY A 423 -3.99 1.79 -21.43
N PHE A 424 -3.62 0.54 -21.19
CA PHE A 424 -2.53 -0.15 -21.90
C PHE A 424 -2.78 -0.24 -23.41
N ILE A 425 -3.97 -0.70 -23.82
CA ILE A 425 -4.37 -0.81 -25.24
C ILE A 425 -4.36 0.55 -25.94
N ASN A 426 -4.82 1.62 -25.28
CA ASN A 426 -4.76 2.98 -25.84
C ASN A 426 -3.32 3.52 -26.00
N CYS A 427 -2.36 2.95 -25.27
CA CYS A 427 -0.95 3.27 -25.37
C CYS A 427 -0.18 2.38 -26.36
N TRP A 428 -0.75 1.24 -26.75
CA TRP A 428 -0.12 0.28 -27.64
C TRP A 428 0.31 0.89 -28.98
N THR A 429 1.61 0.79 -29.26
CA THR A 429 2.21 1.23 -30.53
C THR A 429 2.72 0.05 -31.37
N GLY A 430 3.02 -1.09 -30.75
CA GLY A 430 3.77 -2.19 -31.37
C GLY A 430 5.13 -1.71 -31.89
N ASP A 431 5.67 -2.33 -32.95
CA ASP A 431 6.97 -1.98 -33.59
C ASP A 431 7.10 -0.53 -34.15
N ALA A 432 6.18 0.39 -33.83
CA ALA A 432 6.24 1.78 -34.26
C ALA A 432 7.13 2.60 -33.31
N PRO A 433 8.13 3.35 -33.83
CA PRO A 433 9.19 3.92 -33.01
C PRO A 433 8.68 4.97 -32.02
N GLY A 434 9.29 4.92 -30.83
CA GLY A 434 8.90 5.63 -29.63
C GLY A 434 8.52 7.08 -29.79
N SER A 435 7.45 7.45 -29.09
CA SER A 435 6.86 8.78 -29.08
C SER A 435 6.52 9.31 -27.68
N PHE A 436 6.58 8.44 -26.67
CA PHE A 436 6.37 8.78 -25.27
C PHE A 436 7.66 9.28 -24.62
N ASP A 437 7.47 10.07 -23.57
CA ASP A 437 8.51 10.49 -22.64
C ASP A 437 8.00 10.29 -21.20
N ALA A 438 8.84 10.48 -20.19
CA ALA A 438 8.47 10.28 -18.79
C ALA A 438 7.36 11.24 -18.27
N ASP A 439 6.93 12.25 -19.03
CA ASP A 439 5.76 13.08 -18.69
C ASP A 439 4.47 12.62 -19.43
N SER A 440 4.59 11.64 -20.33
CA SER A 440 3.48 11.07 -21.10
C SER A 440 2.66 10.07 -20.27
N PRO A 441 1.32 10.03 -20.39
CA PRO A 441 0.49 9.09 -19.62
C PRO A 441 0.84 7.62 -19.83
N CYS A 442 1.34 7.26 -21.02
CA CYS A 442 1.74 5.91 -21.38
C CYS A 442 3.05 5.45 -20.74
N ALA A 443 3.84 6.34 -20.14
CA ALA A 443 5.09 6.01 -19.45
C ALA A 443 4.91 5.18 -18.16
N VAL A 444 3.66 4.87 -17.80
CA VAL A 444 3.31 3.89 -16.76
C VAL A 444 3.31 2.45 -17.29
N SER A 445 3.13 2.28 -18.60
CA SER A 445 3.16 0.98 -19.30
C SER A 445 4.42 0.75 -20.14
N ASP A 446 5.17 1.80 -20.48
CA ASP A 446 6.53 1.74 -21.04
C ASP A 446 7.51 1.39 -19.89
N LEU A 447 7.78 0.10 -19.71
CA LEU A 447 8.59 -0.42 -18.62
C LEU A 447 10.09 -0.22 -18.87
N ASP A 448 10.54 -0.42 -20.11
CA ASP A 448 11.96 -0.37 -20.48
C ASP A 448 12.48 1.05 -20.80
N ALA A 449 11.55 2.01 -20.94
CA ALA A 449 11.75 3.43 -21.16
C ALA A 449 12.39 3.78 -22.51
N ASP A 450 12.12 3.00 -23.56
CA ASP A 450 12.56 3.30 -24.94
C ASP A 450 11.62 4.26 -25.70
N GLY A 451 10.37 4.40 -25.22
CA GLY A 451 9.38 5.39 -25.64
C GLY A 451 8.21 4.84 -26.47
N ASP A 452 8.14 3.54 -26.74
CA ASP A 452 6.91 2.87 -27.21
C ASP A 452 6.17 2.10 -26.08
N VAL A 453 5.03 1.47 -26.40
CA VAL A 453 4.45 0.38 -25.58
C VAL A 453 4.22 -0.81 -26.51
N ASP A 454 4.95 -1.90 -26.27
CA ASP A 454 5.15 -2.97 -27.24
C ASP A 454 5.12 -4.39 -26.62
N ALA A 455 5.54 -5.41 -27.39
CA ALA A 455 5.54 -6.81 -26.97
C ALA A 455 6.46 -7.09 -25.75
N ALA A 456 7.49 -6.28 -25.49
CA ALA A 456 8.33 -6.39 -24.30
C ALA A 456 7.54 -5.98 -23.04
N ASP A 457 6.77 -4.89 -23.12
CA ASP A 457 5.91 -4.42 -22.03
C ASP A 457 4.76 -5.39 -21.76
N LEU A 458 4.13 -5.92 -22.83
CA LEU A 458 3.03 -6.88 -22.70
C LEU A 458 3.44 -8.15 -21.93
N ALA A 459 4.65 -8.66 -22.17
CA ALA A 459 5.18 -9.81 -21.43
C ALA A 459 5.43 -9.50 -19.93
N ALA A 460 5.73 -8.25 -19.61
CA ALA A 460 5.86 -7.81 -18.23
C ALA A 460 4.48 -7.51 -17.58
N LEU A 461 3.51 -6.98 -18.34
CA LEU A 461 2.12 -6.84 -17.93
C LEU A 461 1.54 -8.20 -17.57
N GLU A 462 1.68 -9.23 -18.41
CA GLU A 462 1.22 -10.60 -18.11
C GLU A 462 1.75 -11.12 -16.76
N THR A 463 2.99 -10.74 -16.41
CA THR A 463 3.62 -11.10 -15.13
C THR A 463 3.11 -10.26 -13.94
N ALA A 464 2.67 -9.02 -14.19
CA ALA A 464 2.19 -8.08 -13.17
C ALA A 464 0.67 -8.16 -12.93
N TYR A 465 -0.09 -8.63 -13.92
CA TYR A 465 -1.55 -8.69 -13.94
C TYR A 465 -2.10 -9.63 -12.86
N LEU A 466 -3.17 -9.19 -12.19
CA LEU A 466 -3.67 -9.84 -10.97
C LEU A 466 -5.02 -10.53 -11.13
N ASP A 467 -5.79 -10.13 -12.14
CA ASP A 467 -6.97 -10.86 -12.56
C ASP A 467 -6.58 -12.11 -13.37
N PRO A 468 -7.47 -13.11 -13.52
CA PRO A 468 -7.21 -14.24 -14.40
C PRO A 468 -6.94 -13.78 -15.84
N LEU A 469 -5.91 -14.34 -16.47
CA LEU A 469 -5.68 -14.17 -17.90
C LEU A 469 -6.80 -14.88 -18.66
N GLU A 470 -7.47 -14.16 -19.55
CA GLU A 470 -8.63 -14.65 -20.32
C GLU A 470 -8.13 -15.46 -21.53
N ASP A 471 -8.78 -16.61 -21.78
CA ASP A 471 -8.46 -17.56 -22.86
C ASP A 471 -9.79 -18.18 -23.33
N CYS A 472 -10.63 -17.34 -23.92
CA CYS A 472 -12.03 -17.62 -24.24
C CYS A 472 -12.19 -18.77 -25.25
N ASP A 473 -11.25 -18.90 -26.20
CA ASP A 473 -11.22 -19.98 -27.18
C ASP A 473 -10.42 -21.21 -26.72
N SER A 474 -9.84 -21.14 -25.51
CA SER A 474 -9.11 -22.20 -24.81
C SER A 474 -7.92 -22.75 -25.61
N ASN A 475 -7.23 -21.87 -26.35
CA ASN A 475 -6.05 -22.22 -27.13
C ASN A 475 -4.74 -22.15 -26.31
N GLY A 476 -4.78 -21.53 -25.12
CA GLY A 476 -3.65 -21.43 -24.19
C GLY A 476 -2.78 -20.19 -24.38
N VAL A 477 -3.31 -19.14 -25.02
CA VAL A 477 -2.71 -17.82 -25.21
C VAL A 477 -3.69 -16.78 -24.66
N TRP A 478 -3.20 -15.76 -23.95
CA TRP A 478 -4.06 -14.69 -23.41
C TRP A 478 -4.77 -13.96 -24.56
N ASP A 479 -6.09 -13.78 -24.47
CA ASP A 479 -6.88 -13.10 -25.50
C ASP A 479 -6.33 -11.71 -25.86
N LEU A 480 -5.84 -10.96 -24.86
CA LEU A 480 -5.16 -9.67 -25.08
C LEU A 480 -3.89 -9.78 -25.94
N GLU A 481 -3.09 -10.83 -25.74
CA GLU A 481 -1.90 -11.09 -26.57
C GLU A 481 -2.30 -11.38 -28.02
N GLN A 482 -3.37 -12.14 -28.22
CA GLN A 482 -3.89 -12.44 -29.55
C GLN A 482 -4.41 -11.17 -30.26
N ILE A 483 -5.16 -10.33 -29.55
CA ILE A 483 -5.67 -9.05 -30.05
C ILE A 483 -4.52 -8.13 -30.49
N LEU A 484 -3.53 -7.92 -29.62
CA LEU A 484 -2.45 -6.95 -29.85
C LEU A 484 -1.38 -7.43 -30.83
N LEU A 485 -0.99 -8.71 -30.80
CA LEU A 485 0.12 -9.24 -31.61
C LEU A 485 -0.32 -9.93 -32.91
N MET A 486 -1.46 -10.61 -32.90
CA MET A 486 -1.91 -11.44 -34.02
C MET A 486 -3.01 -10.78 -34.84
N GLY A 487 -3.73 -9.82 -34.24
CA GLY A 487 -4.99 -9.32 -34.74
C GLY A 487 -6.10 -10.35 -34.53
N GLY A 488 -7.27 -9.88 -34.13
CA GLY A 488 -8.38 -10.74 -33.78
C GLY A 488 -9.57 -10.03 -33.16
N ASP A 489 -9.46 -8.74 -32.84
CA ASP A 489 -10.57 -7.84 -32.54
C ASP A 489 -10.83 -6.99 -33.82
N ALA A 490 -11.83 -7.37 -34.63
CA ALA A 490 -12.11 -6.69 -35.91
C ALA A 490 -13.22 -5.63 -35.82
N ASN A 491 -14.05 -5.69 -34.79
CA ASN A 491 -15.11 -4.75 -34.44
C ASN A 491 -14.60 -3.60 -33.55
N GLY A 492 -13.52 -3.81 -32.79
CA GLY A 492 -12.89 -2.84 -31.90
C GLY A 492 -13.50 -2.80 -30.50
N ASP A 493 -14.04 -3.91 -30.01
CA ASP A 493 -14.69 -4.00 -28.68
C ASP A 493 -13.74 -4.47 -27.57
N GLY A 494 -12.51 -4.86 -27.90
CA GLY A 494 -11.52 -5.39 -26.95
C GLY A 494 -11.67 -6.88 -26.64
N ILE A 495 -12.59 -7.58 -27.31
CA ILE A 495 -12.81 -9.02 -27.21
C ILE A 495 -12.25 -9.68 -28.48
N LEU A 496 -11.81 -10.94 -28.35
CA LEU A 496 -11.30 -11.70 -29.48
C LEU A 496 -12.46 -12.27 -30.33
N ASP A 497 -12.49 -12.01 -31.64
CA ASP A 497 -13.48 -12.51 -32.63
C ASP A 497 -13.65 -14.05 -32.61
N SER A 498 -12.67 -14.80 -32.08
CA SER A 498 -12.76 -16.27 -31.92
C SER A 498 -13.47 -16.70 -30.63
N CYS A 499 -13.73 -15.78 -29.69
CA CYS A 499 -14.59 -16.02 -28.55
C CYS A 499 -16.01 -16.41 -29.01
N PRO A 500 -16.66 -17.39 -28.37
CA PRO A 500 -18.06 -17.66 -28.65
C PRO A 500 -18.94 -16.51 -28.12
N GLU A 501 -19.56 -15.73 -29.02
CA GLU A 501 -20.58 -14.75 -28.62
C GLU A 501 -21.65 -15.40 -27.73
N VAL A 502 -21.77 -14.92 -26.49
CA VAL A 502 -22.72 -15.46 -25.52
C VAL A 502 -24.12 -14.98 -25.88
N SER A 503 -24.99 -15.92 -26.23
CA SER A 503 -26.39 -15.60 -26.48
C SER A 503 -27.13 -15.31 -25.17
N PHE A 504 -27.90 -14.22 -25.14
CA PHE A 504 -28.70 -13.80 -23.99
C PHE A 504 -30.10 -13.35 -24.41
N ARG A 505 -30.88 -12.86 -23.44
CA ARG A 505 -32.18 -12.20 -23.65
C ARG A 505 -32.09 -10.78 -23.09
N ARG A 506 -32.31 -9.75 -23.91
CA ARG A 506 -32.21 -8.36 -23.45
C ARG A 506 -33.32 -8.08 -22.43
N GLY A 507 -32.95 -7.52 -21.28
CA GLY A 507 -33.81 -7.32 -20.11
C GLY A 507 -33.74 -8.44 -19.06
N ASP A 508 -33.32 -9.67 -19.38
CA ASP A 508 -33.26 -10.76 -18.39
C ASP A 508 -32.00 -10.65 -17.51
N SER A 509 -31.98 -9.56 -16.75
CA SER A 509 -30.88 -9.12 -15.88
C SER A 509 -30.55 -10.15 -14.80
N ASN A 510 -31.54 -10.94 -14.38
CA ASN A 510 -31.36 -11.99 -13.37
C ASN A 510 -31.02 -13.38 -13.96
N ALA A 511 -31.05 -13.49 -15.30
CA ALA A 511 -30.72 -14.67 -16.10
C ALA A 511 -31.55 -15.93 -15.78
N ASP A 512 -32.79 -15.82 -15.28
CA ASP A 512 -33.66 -16.98 -15.00
C ASP A 512 -34.43 -17.51 -16.24
N GLY A 513 -34.34 -16.78 -17.35
CA GLY A 513 -34.96 -17.10 -18.64
C GLY A 513 -36.24 -16.32 -18.95
N ALA A 514 -36.68 -15.43 -18.06
CA ALA A 514 -37.90 -14.64 -18.21
C ALA A 514 -37.71 -13.17 -17.83
N VAL A 515 -37.87 -12.27 -18.82
CA VAL A 515 -37.98 -10.82 -18.60
C VAL A 515 -39.27 -10.50 -17.85
N ASP A 516 -39.20 -10.28 -16.54
CA ASP A 516 -40.34 -9.93 -15.68
C ASP A 516 -40.03 -8.84 -14.64
N ILE A 517 -40.77 -8.80 -13.52
CA ILE A 517 -40.55 -7.82 -12.45
C ILE A 517 -39.31 -8.10 -11.60
N GLY A 518 -38.71 -9.29 -11.70
CA GLY A 518 -37.46 -9.65 -11.04
C GLY A 518 -36.26 -8.84 -11.55
N ASP A 519 -36.22 -8.60 -12.86
CA ASP A 519 -35.10 -7.95 -13.56
C ASP A 519 -34.89 -6.47 -13.18
N PRO A 520 -35.88 -5.57 -13.28
CA PRO A 520 -35.66 -4.18 -12.92
C PRO A 520 -35.45 -4.02 -11.40
N VAL A 521 -35.85 -5.01 -10.60
CA VAL A 521 -35.55 -5.09 -9.16
C VAL A 521 -34.08 -5.46 -8.93
N LEU A 522 -33.51 -6.38 -9.70
CA LEU A 522 -32.08 -6.67 -9.65
C LEU A 522 -31.25 -5.49 -10.18
N SER A 523 -31.61 -4.91 -11.31
CA SER A 523 -30.88 -3.79 -11.93
C SER A 523 -30.84 -2.56 -11.01
N LEU A 524 -31.96 -2.18 -10.39
CA LEU A 524 -31.97 -1.15 -9.33
C LEU A 524 -31.19 -1.57 -8.08
N GLY A 525 -31.11 -2.87 -7.79
CA GLY A 525 -30.29 -3.42 -6.72
C GLY A 525 -28.79 -3.30 -6.99
N ILE A 526 -28.34 -3.53 -8.22
CA ILE A 526 -26.95 -3.36 -8.65
C ILE A 526 -26.60 -1.86 -8.55
N LEU A 527 -27.39 -1.00 -9.19
CA LEU A 527 -27.14 0.46 -9.27
C LEU A 527 -27.15 1.18 -7.91
N PHE A 528 -28.00 0.76 -6.96
CA PHE A 528 -28.25 1.53 -5.73
C PHE A 528 -28.07 0.78 -4.41
N SER A 529 -27.92 -0.55 -4.43
CA SER A 529 -27.92 -1.39 -3.21
C SER A 529 -26.73 -2.34 -3.10
N GLY A 530 -25.81 -2.35 -4.07
CA GLY A 530 -24.66 -3.25 -4.07
C GLY A 530 -25.02 -4.73 -4.23
N SER A 531 -26.11 -5.03 -4.94
CA SER A 531 -26.35 -6.40 -5.42
C SER A 531 -25.19 -6.86 -6.30
N THR A 532 -24.92 -8.16 -6.30
CA THR A 532 -23.98 -8.78 -7.26
C THR A 532 -24.36 -8.38 -8.69
N ALA A 533 -23.37 -7.96 -9.48
CA ALA A 533 -23.55 -7.68 -10.90
C ALA A 533 -24.13 -8.90 -11.64
N ALA A 534 -24.89 -8.64 -12.71
CA ALA A 534 -25.31 -9.71 -13.61
C ALA A 534 -24.07 -10.37 -14.23
N THR A 535 -24.16 -11.66 -14.56
CA THR A 535 -23.10 -12.36 -15.28
C THR A 535 -23.07 -12.03 -16.78
N CYS A 536 -24.00 -11.18 -17.22
CA CYS A 536 -24.21 -10.77 -18.60
C CYS A 536 -24.69 -9.31 -18.58
N ALA A 537 -23.79 -8.36 -18.81
CA ALA A 537 -24.07 -6.93 -18.73
C ALA A 537 -25.03 -6.47 -19.83
N ASP A 538 -24.94 -7.03 -21.04
CA ASP A 538 -25.87 -6.72 -22.15
C ASP A 538 -27.33 -7.07 -21.82
N SER A 539 -27.55 -8.07 -20.93
CA SER A 539 -28.90 -8.38 -20.43
C SER A 539 -29.48 -7.27 -19.53
N THR A 540 -28.62 -6.42 -18.96
CA THR A 540 -28.98 -5.32 -18.07
C THR A 540 -29.14 -3.97 -18.78
N ASP A 541 -28.47 -3.76 -19.92
CA ASP A 541 -28.82 -2.69 -20.86
C ASP A 541 -30.09 -3.10 -21.63
N ALA A 542 -31.22 -2.80 -21.00
CA ALA A 542 -32.54 -3.10 -21.52
C ALA A 542 -32.94 -2.16 -22.67
N ASN A 543 -32.28 -1.01 -22.79
CA ASN A 543 -32.66 0.07 -23.69
C ASN A 543 -31.81 0.17 -24.97
N ASP A 544 -30.65 -0.50 -24.99
CA ASP A 544 -29.68 -0.65 -26.10
C ASP A 544 -29.02 0.70 -26.45
N ASP A 545 -28.53 1.42 -25.43
CA ASP A 545 -27.76 2.67 -25.60
C ASP A 545 -26.26 2.56 -25.30
N GLY A 546 -25.80 1.38 -24.88
CA GLY A 546 -24.41 1.04 -24.57
C GLY A 546 -23.98 1.47 -23.18
N THR A 547 -24.93 1.81 -22.29
CA THR A 547 -24.64 2.18 -20.90
C THR A 547 -25.68 1.66 -19.92
N PHE A 548 -25.25 0.80 -18.98
CA PHE A 548 -26.12 0.35 -17.89
C PHE A 548 -26.36 1.46 -16.85
N ASP A 549 -27.55 2.07 -16.83
CA ASP A 549 -27.91 3.13 -15.90
C ASP A 549 -29.39 3.08 -15.42
N ILE A 550 -29.92 4.14 -14.81
CA ILE A 550 -31.31 4.18 -14.31
C ILE A 550 -32.36 4.16 -15.44
N SER A 551 -31.98 4.42 -16.68
CA SER A 551 -32.86 4.40 -17.84
C SER A 551 -33.30 2.98 -18.21
N ASP A 552 -32.48 1.96 -17.96
CA ASP A 552 -32.80 0.55 -18.26
C ASP A 552 -33.96 -0.03 -17.46
N PRO A 553 -33.95 -0.03 -16.10
CA PRO A 553 -35.10 -0.48 -15.34
C PRO A 553 -36.33 0.40 -15.60
N VAL A 554 -36.17 1.65 -16.04
CA VAL A 554 -37.29 2.51 -16.47
C VAL A 554 -37.84 2.09 -17.83
N PHE A 555 -36.99 1.73 -18.79
CA PHE A 555 -37.37 1.20 -20.10
C PHE A 555 -38.11 -0.13 -19.94
N GLU A 556 -37.54 -1.04 -19.16
CA GLU A 556 -38.09 -2.35 -18.85
C GLU A 556 -39.45 -2.29 -18.14
N LEU A 557 -39.59 -1.50 -17.07
CA LEU A 557 -40.88 -1.28 -16.41
C LEU A 557 -41.92 -0.67 -17.37
N THR A 558 -41.48 0.15 -18.33
CA THR A 558 -42.35 0.72 -19.37
C THR A 558 -42.78 -0.32 -20.40
N PHE A 559 -41.88 -1.23 -20.80
CA PHE A 559 -42.19 -2.40 -21.62
C PHE A 559 -43.22 -3.32 -20.92
N LEU A 560 -42.95 -3.74 -19.68
CA LEU A 560 -43.76 -4.69 -18.91
C LEU A 560 -45.19 -4.21 -18.63
N PHE A 561 -45.36 -2.94 -18.23
CA PHE A 561 -46.66 -2.45 -17.72
C PHE A 561 -47.35 -1.39 -18.57
N SER A 562 -46.60 -0.64 -19.40
CA SER A 562 -47.15 0.52 -20.12
C SER A 562 -47.29 0.31 -21.63
N GLY A 563 -46.82 -0.83 -22.17
CA GLY A 563 -46.83 -1.10 -23.60
C GLY A 563 -45.88 -0.18 -24.35
N GLY A 564 -44.65 -0.05 -23.84
CA GLY A 564 -43.57 0.75 -24.43
C GLY A 564 -43.09 0.24 -25.78
N ALA A 565 -41.88 0.68 -26.18
CA ALA A 565 -41.17 0.05 -27.28
C ALA A 565 -40.97 -1.44 -26.98
N ALA A 566 -40.88 -2.28 -28.02
CA ALA A 566 -40.39 -3.64 -27.82
C ALA A 566 -38.91 -3.58 -27.39
N MET A 567 -38.43 -4.56 -26.61
CA MET A 567 -37.00 -4.69 -26.36
C MET A 567 -36.24 -4.67 -27.70
N PRO A 568 -35.12 -3.92 -27.76
CA PRO A 568 -34.14 -4.05 -28.83
C PRO A 568 -33.66 -5.51 -28.97
N ALA A 569 -33.11 -5.87 -30.13
CA ALA A 569 -32.59 -7.22 -30.33
C ALA A 569 -31.37 -7.46 -29.41
N PRO A 570 -31.07 -8.70 -28.97
CA PRO A 570 -31.76 -9.97 -29.28
C PRO A 570 -33.18 -10.05 -28.70
N GLY A 571 -33.46 -9.23 -27.68
CA GLY A 571 -34.78 -9.06 -27.09
C GLY A 571 -35.24 -10.29 -26.31
N LEU A 572 -36.50 -10.68 -26.48
CA LEU A 572 -37.06 -11.86 -25.79
C LEU A 572 -36.62 -13.20 -26.41
N ASP A 573 -35.93 -13.19 -27.55
CA ASP A 573 -35.34 -14.39 -28.14
C ASP A 573 -33.87 -14.52 -27.71
N CYS A 574 -33.33 -15.74 -27.70
CA CYS A 574 -31.91 -15.94 -27.46
C CYS A 574 -31.11 -15.52 -28.70
N GLY A 575 -30.15 -14.63 -28.52
CA GLY A 575 -29.16 -14.24 -29.54
C GLY A 575 -28.01 -13.46 -28.93
N PRO A 576 -26.93 -13.24 -29.70
CA PRO A 576 -25.85 -12.32 -29.32
C PRO A 576 -26.34 -10.87 -29.35
N ASP A 577 -25.52 -9.95 -28.84
CA ASP A 577 -25.77 -8.53 -29.03
C ASP A 577 -25.60 -8.17 -30.52
N PRO A 578 -26.62 -7.60 -31.20
CA PRO A 578 -26.49 -7.15 -32.58
C PRO A 578 -25.83 -5.76 -32.70
N THR A 579 -25.59 -5.11 -31.57
CA THR A 579 -25.02 -3.78 -31.39
C THR A 579 -23.61 -3.93 -30.81
N THR A 580 -22.74 -2.96 -31.05
CA THR A 580 -21.34 -3.00 -30.56
C THR A 580 -21.13 -1.81 -29.65
N ASP A 581 -20.86 -2.08 -28.38
CA ASP A 581 -20.52 -1.10 -27.37
C ASP A 581 -19.47 -1.66 -26.39
N GLY A 582 -19.51 -1.27 -25.11
CA GLY A 582 -18.51 -1.64 -24.10
C GLY A 582 -19.08 -2.48 -22.95
N LEU A 583 -20.30 -2.99 -23.10
CA LEU A 583 -20.87 -4.02 -22.26
C LEU A 583 -20.57 -5.40 -22.89
N ASP A 584 -20.63 -6.44 -22.07
CA ASP A 584 -20.35 -7.81 -22.49
C ASP A 584 -21.31 -8.83 -21.85
N CYS A 585 -21.19 -10.09 -22.28
CA CYS A 585 -21.80 -11.21 -21.59
C CYS A 585 -20.85 -12.36 -21.27
N ALA A 586 -20.02 -12.20 -20.23
CA ALA A 586 -19.17 -13.25 -19.68
C ALA A 586 -19.86 -14.63 -19.50
N SER A 587 -21.12 -14.69 -19.04
CA SER A 587 -21.95 -15.90 -19.15
C SER A 587 -23.45 -15.67 -18.96
N TYR A 588 -24.28 -16.40 -19.71
CA TYR A 588 -25.74 -16.39 -19.57
C TYR A 588 -26.30 -17.82 -19.65
N SER A 589 -26.77 -18.37 -18.53
CA SER A 589 -27.13 -19.81 -18.43
C SER A 589 -28.48 -20.20 -19.03
N SER A 590 -29.30 -19.22 -19.44
CA SER A 590 -30.69 -19.43 -19.88
C SER A 590 -30.86 -19.43 -21.40
N CYS A 591 -29.75 -19.38 -22.15
CA CYS A 591 -29.69 -19.68 -23.59
C CYS A 591 -28.84 -20.94 -23.86
N PRO A 592 -29.05 -21.63 -25.01
CA PRO A 592 -28.60 -23.01 -25.22
C PRO A 592 -27.21 -23.19 -25.84
#